data_AF-A0A482WZ55-F1
#
_entry.id   AF-A0A482WZ55-F1
#
_cell.length_a   1.000
_cell.length_b   1.000
_cell.length_c   1.000
_cell.angle_alpha   90.00
_cell.angle_beta   90.00
_cell.angle_gamma   90.00
#
_symmetry.space_group_name_H-M   'P 1'
#
loop_
_entity.id
_entity.type
_entity.pdbx_description
1 polymer ?
#
loop_
_entity_poly.entity_id
_entity_poly.type
_entity_poly.pdbx_seq_one_letter_code
_entity_poly.pdbx_strand_id
1 'polypeptide(L)'
;MTLFLVISFLGVGVSSVISVSGHKWLSANILLNTGKEIDYYLEKNQIYGSIISPGFKAGSHLRVGQEWEEVIGDEKHFVVCHQLYEDGIYLDDYKPVIHFYENPPDVAYYGTFIHKQVWDCSSEKRIGKPEDHINFYRVVSVVHGVRPVNTVFYFDGIEIILDTTSYQSRQDHADIWTASFKEVKYIDPKTKKVLRYDGRLRLQTVDVKRDNVNPMNLFTPLDIFKESNFGDYTYEISESLGSIENNPKTVVIDTEGDILRVGKDKFTTLGRKEDKATCVFQLEEEGPVPHLYTDEYLPQCSIWKPKSRVYDSSYGGPVGKVSGNCFSVMNQELWKCFFETTETTKEGRPTTVQKTFHRRVTELVGAIPVSKVEYFGAVSVWKYKLNSKSSSVRIKEIYYYHQDNFHDQIRFNGAVTLKRPYKQEKIQKQEDAFFYKYNSAVISVYPVIIDGMAKKPVKERINPTYYQGGGGGGGSSYPSSRGSGLSWSWMMCCFIPDLSNCF
;
A
#
# COMPACT_ATOMS: atom_id res chain seq x y z
N MET A 1 12.86 62.53 34.92
CA MET A 1 12.03 61.39 35.36
C MET A 1 11.20 60.99 34.15
N THR A 2 11.72 60.04 33.37
CA THR A 2 11.25 59.76 32.00
C THR A 2 10.38 58.51 32.03
N LEU A 3 9.08 58.68 31.77
CA LEU A 3 8.09 57.61 31.80
C LEU A 3 8.11 56.90 30.43
N PHE A 4 8.69 55.70 30.38
CA PHE A 4 8.61 54.79 29.23
C PHE A 4 7.27 54.07 29.27
N LEU A 5 6.42 54.32 28.28
CA LEU A 5 5.16 53.61 28.08
C LEU A 5 5.45 52.37 27.23
N VAL A 6 5.57 51.22 27.90
CA VAL A 6 5.72 49.90 27.25
C VAL A 6 4.34 49.45 26.77
N ILE A 7 4.13 49.44 25.46
CA ILE A 7 2.97 48.82 24.83
C ILE A 7 3.22 47.31 24.76
N SER A 8 2.58 46.57 25.65
CA SER A 8 2.52 45.12 25.65
C SER A 8 1.74 44.62 24.43
N PHE A 9 2.42 44.08 23.43
CA PHE A 9 1.80 43.21 22.44
C PHE A 9 1.38 41.92 23.16
N LEU A 10 0.08 41.76 23.39
CA LEU A 10 -0.52 40.47 23.71
C LEU A 10 -0.23 39.54 22.53
N GLY A 11 0.75 38.66 22.73
CA GLY A 11 1.00 37.53 21.85
C GLY A 11 -0.27 36.68 21.79
N VAL A 12 -0.91 36.68 20.62
CA VAL A 12 -1.89 35.67 20.27
C VAL A 12 -1.13 34.34 20.31
N GLY A 13 -1.35 33.58 21.37
CA GLY A 13 -0.72 32.30 21.61
C GLY A 13 -0.96 31.37 20.43
N VAL A 14 0.12 31.12 19.69
CA VAL A 14 0.16 30.13 18.63
C VAL A 14 0.00 28.75 19.30
N SER A 15 -1.07 28.07 18.92
CA SER A 15 -1.14 26.61 18.82
C SER A 15 -1.31 25.79 20.10
N SER A 16 -2.56 25.70 20.55
CA SER A 16 -3.08 24.38 20.96
C SER A 16 -3.13 23.48 19.72
N VAL A 17 -2.02 22.80 19.41
CA VAL A 17 -2.00 21.74 18.39
C VAL A 17 -2.84 20.61 18.94
N ILE A 18 -4.09 20.54 18.52
CA ILE A 18 -4.94 19.38 18.76
C ILE A 18 -4.22 18.21 18.07
N SER A 19 -3.93 17.14 18.81
CA SER A 19 -3.42 15.89 18.26
C SER A 19 -4.52 15.31 17.35
N VAL A 20 -4.24 15.15 16.06
CA VAL A 20 -5.27 14.95 15.04
C VAL A 20 -5.02 13.68 14.21
N SER A 21 -6.11 13.28 13.57
CA SER A 21 -6.58 11.97 13.19
C SER A 21 -5.99 11.32 11.95
N GLY A 22 -5.64 10.04 12.09
CA GLY A 22 -5.40 9.10 11.01
C GLY A 22 -5.56 7.66 11.48
N HIS A 23 -6.10 6.78 10.63
CA HIS A 23 -6.02 5.36 10.92
C HIS A 23 -4.57 4.88 10.76
N LYS A 24 -3.96 4.31 11.81
CA LYS A 24 -2.58 3.80 11.82
C LYS A 24 -2.40 2.45 11.12
N TRP A 25 -2.90 2.26 9.90
CA TRP A 25 -2.78 0.96 9.25
C TRP A 25 -1.35 0.65 8.84
N LEU A 26 -0.92 -0.59 9.11
CA LEU A 26 0.41 -1.08 8.75
C LEU A 26 0.59 -1.30 7.23
N SER A 27 -0.45 -1.11 6.41
CA SER A 27 -0.35 -1.27 4.96
C SER A 27 -1.56 -0.70 4.21
N ALA A 28 -1.28 0.01 3.10
CA ALA A 28 -2.28 0.42 2.12
C ALA A 28 -3.07 -0.74 1.49
N ASN A 29 -2.61 -1.99 1.64
CA ASN A 29 -3.32 -3.17 1.13
C ASN A 29 -4.73 -3.33 1.74
N ILE A 30 -5.00 -2.72 2.90
CA ILE A 30 -6.32 -2.75 3.54
C ILE A 30 -7.37 -1.98 2.70
N LEU A 31 -6.95 -0.99 1.91
CA LEU A 31 -7.81 -0.26 0.98
C LEU A 31 -8.24 -1.09 -0.23
N LEU A 32 -7.65 -2.27 -0.44
CA LEU A 32 -8.00 -3.15 -1.55
C LEU A 32 -9.34 -3.86 -1.36
N ASN A 33 -10.03 -3.68 -0.22
CA ASN A 33 -11.42 -4.11 -0.11
C ASN A 33 -12.33 -3.26 -1.02
N THR A 34 -12.53 -3.74 -2.24
CA THR A 34 -13.26 -3.03 -3.31
C THR A 34 -14.76 -3.09 -3.14
N GLY A 35 -15.25 -4.01 -2.31
CA GLY A 35 -16.67 -4.19 -2.00
C GLY A 35 -17.25 -3.13 -1.08
N LYS A 36 -16.38 -2.40 -0.37
CA LYS A 36 -16.77 -1.35 0.55
C LYS A 36 -17.14 -0.08 -0.22
N GLU A 37 -18.39 0.32 -0.13
CA GLU A 37 -18.90 1.62 -0.60
C GLU A 37 -18.73 2.69 0.46
N ILE A 38 -18.72 3.95 0.02
CA ILE A 38 -18.57 5.14 0.85
C ILE A 38 -19.86 5.95 0.73
N ASP A 39 -20.44 6.31 1.87
CA ASP A 39 -21.63 7.16 1.92
C ASP A 39 -21.25 8.63 1.69
N TYR A 40 -22.15 9.39 1.06
CA TYR A 40 -21.97 10.81 0.76
C TYR A 40 -22.71 11.64 1.81
N TYR A 41 -22.00 12.55 2.50
CA TYR A 41 -22.59 13.38 3.54
C TYR A 41 -22.25 14.85 3.44
N LEU A 42 -21.29 15.24 2.59
CA LEU A 42 -20.90 16.63 2.48
C LEU A 42 -22.00 17.43 1.78
N GLU A 43 -22.38 18.54 2.41
CA GLU A 43 -23.16 19.56 1.73
C GLU A 43 -22.27 20.31 0.73
N LYS A 44 -22.91 21.06 -0.17
CA LYS A 44 -22.22 21.87 -1.15
C LYS A 44 -21.22 22.82 -0.46
N ASN A 45 -19.98 22.88 -0.96
CA ASN A 45 -18.87 23.67 -0.39
C ASN A 45 -18.33 23.18 0.97
N GLN A 46 -18.64 21.94 1.39
CA GLN A 46 -17.98 21.32 2.55
C GLN A 46 -16.88 20.37 2.09
N ILE A 47 -15.89 20.16 2.97
CA ILE A 47 -14.80 19.20 2.76
C ILE A 47 -14.36 18.62 4.11
N TYR A 48 -13.91 17.37 4.12
CA TYR A 48 -13.25 16.79 5.29
C TYR A 48 -11.80 17.24 5.39
N GLY A 49 -11.20 17.08 6.56
CA GLY A 49 -9.75 17.17 6.71
C GLY A 49 -9.20 16.25 7.80
N SER A 50 -8.07 15.64 7.47
CA SER A 50 -7.26 14.79 8.35
C SER A 50 -5.85 15.35 8.45
N ILE A 51 -5.32 15.44 9.66
CA ILE A 51 -3.92 15.84 9.88
C ILE A 51 -3.10 14.56 9.98
N ILE A 52 -2.00 14.53 9.25
CA ILE A 52 -1.17 13.35 8.99
C ILE A 52 0.14 13.48 9.76
N SER A 53 0.92 14.53 9.47
CA SER A 53 2.18 14.85 10.17
C SER A 53 2.11 16.23 10.82
N PRO A 54 1.45 16.39 11.99
CA PRO A 54 1.33 17.69 12.62
C PRO A 54 2.71 18.30 12.92
N GLY A 55 2.95 19.53 12.43
CA GLY A 55 4.17 20.29 12.74
C GLY A 55 5.38 19.99 11.84
N PHE A 56 5.28 19.10 10.85
CA PHE A 56 6.36 18.89 9.89
C PHE A 56 6.44 20.06 8.90
N LYS A 57 7.40 20.98 9.09
CA LYS A 57 7.47 22.24 8.32
C LYS A 57 7.56 22.06 6.79
N ALA A 58 8.10 20.95 6.32
CA ALA A 58 8.22 20.66 4.89
C ALA A 58 7.06 19.80 4.34
N GLY A 59 6.09 19.41 5.18
CA GLY A 59 4.97 18.60 4.76
C GLY A 59 3.97 19.41 3.95
N SER A 60 3.46 18.80 2.88
CA SER A 60 2.49 19.46 2.01
C SER A 60 1.10 19.49 2.65
N HIS A 61 0.28 20.46 2.25
CA HIS A 61 -1.16 20.44 2.47
C HIS A 61 -1.85 20.10 1.16
N LEU A 62 -2.65 19.04 1.16
CA LEU A 62 -3.25 18.48 -0.04
C LEU A 62 -4.76 18.60 -0.01
N ARG A 63 -5.35 18.83 -1.19
CA ARG A 63 -6.77 18.56 -1.43
C ARG A 63 -6.89 17.40 -2.41
N VAL A 64 -7.68 16.39 -2.07
CA VAL A 64 -7.87 15.18 -2.87
C VAL A 64 -9.34 15.04 -3.28
N GLY A 65 -9.55 14.69 -4.54
CA GLY A 65 -10.88 14.46 -5.13
C GLY A 65 -11.51 15.72 -5.72
N GLN A 66 -12.80 15.58 -6.04
CA GLN A 66 -13.64 16.64 -6.62
C GLN A 66 -15.05 16.59 -6.02
N GLU A 67 -15.71 17.75 -6.00
CA GLU A 67 -17.14 17.82 -5.68
C GLU A 67 -17.97 17.19 -6.82
N TRP A 68 -19.05 16.51 -6.46
CA TRP A 68 -20.01 16.01 -7.44
C TRP A 68 -20.80 17.17 -8.06
N GLU A 69 -21.20 17.01 -9.32
CA GLU A 69 -21.89 18.05 -10.10
C GLU A 69 -23.39 17.79 -10.21
N GLU A 70 -23.79 16.52 -10.17
CA GLU A 70 -25.16 16.08 -10.41
C GLU A 70 -25.52 14.92 -9.48
N VAL A 71 -26.76 14.94 -8.99
CA VAL A 71 -27.34 13.85 -8.20
C VAL A 71 -28.20 12.99 -9.10
N ILE A 72 -27.98 11.68 -9.08
CA ILE A 72 -28.74 10.71 -9.85
C ILE A 72 -29.31 9.62 -8.94
N GLY A 73 -30.46 9.08 -9.36
CA GLY A 73 -31.17 8.05 -8.62
C GLY A 73 -31.73 8.51 -7.29
N ASP A 74 -32.33 7.57 -6.58
CA ASP A 74 -32.85 7.70 -5.23
C ASP A 74 -32.77 6.34 -4.53
N GLU A 75 -33.16 6.25 -3.27
CA GLU A 75 -33.09 5.01 -2.47
C GLU A 75 -33.84 3.80 -3.08
N LYS A 76 -34.80 4.04 -3.99
CA LYS A 76 -35.57 2.99 -4.67
C LYS A 76 -34.82 2.43 -5.86
N HIS A 77 -33.95 3.22 -6.48
CA HIS A 77 -33.14 2.77 -7.61
C HIS A 77 -32.15 1.69 -7.17
N PHE A 78 -31.97 0.71 -8.06
CA PHE A 78 -31.04 -0.38 -7.90
C PHE A 78 -30.25 -0.56 -9.20
N VAL A 79 -28.93 -0.48 -9.12
CA VAL A 79 -28.04 -0.68 -10.26
C VAL A 79 -27.17 -1.92 -10.05
N VAL A 80 -26.86 -2.60 -11.14
CA VAL A 80 -25.91 -3.69 -11.17
C VAL A 80 -24.65 -3.20 -11.84
N CYS A 81 -23.51 -3.38 -11.17
CA CYS A 81 -22.21 -2.93 -11.62
C CYS A 81 -21.37 -4.13 -12.04
N HIS A 82 -20.92 -4.13 -13.30
CA HIS A 82 -20.03 -5.14 -13.85
C HIS A 82 -18.61 -4.57 -13.95
N GLN A 83 -17.63 -5.28 -13.42
CA GLN A 83 -16.24 -4.85 -13.54
C GLN A 83 -15.77 -4.96 -14.99
N LEU A 84 -15.13 -3.91 -15.48
CA LEU A 84 -14.47 -3.90 -16.78
C LEU A 84 -13.00 -4.25 -16.61
N TYR A 85 -12.49 -5.17 -17.42
CA TYR A 85 -11.14 -5.73 -17.31
C TYR A 85 -10.22 -5.41 -18.49
N GLU A 86 -10.69 -4.61 -19.45
CA GLU A 86 -9.92 -4.31 -20.66
C GLU A 86 -8.75 -3.37 -20.35
N ASP A 87 -7.57 -3.68 -20.90
CA ASP A 87 -6.40 -2.80 -20.79
C ASP A 87 -6.72 -1.41 -21.34
N GLY A 88 -6.45 -0.38 -20.53
CA GLY A 88 -6.73 1.00 -20.92
C GLY A 88 -8.15 1.47 -20.65
N ILE A 89 -9.02 0.65 -20.04
CA ILE A 89 -10.35 1.11 -19.61
C ILE A 89 -10.31 2.24 -18.57
N TYR A 90 -9.24 2.25 -17.75
CA TYR A 90 -8.97 3.33 -16.83
C TYR A 90 -8.34 4.51 -17.58
N LEU A 91 -9.13 5.56 -17.79
CA LEU A 91 -8.73 6.78 -18.50
C LEU A 91 -7.98 7.74 -17.58
N ASP A 92 -7.19 8.66 -18.15
CA ASP A 92 -6.47 9.68 -17.36
C ASP A 92 -7.45 10.63 -16.64
N ASP A 93 -8.62 10.90 -17.22
CA ASP A 93 -9.68 11.72 -16.61
C ASP A 93 -10.29 11.08 -15.36
N TYR A 94 -10.09 9.76 -15.16
CA TYR A 94 -10.60 9.04 -14.00
C TYR A 94 -9.68 9.15 -12.78
N LYS A 95 -8.50 9.73 -12.95
CA LYS A 95 -7.53 9.91 -11.86
C LYS A 95 -8.10 10.79 -10.75
N PRO A 96 -7.73 10.55 -9.48
CA PRO A 96 -7.99 11.49 -8.42
C PRO A 96 -7.35 12.84 -8.74
N VAL A 97 -8.09 13.92 -8.55
CA VAL A 97 -7.54 15.27 -8.66
C VAL A 97 -6.85 15.61 -7.34
N ILE A 98 -5.57 15.99 -7.42
CA ILE A 98 -4.77 16.35 -6.25
C ILE A 98 -4.31 17.79 -6.44
N HIS A 99 -4.65 18.65 -5.48
CA HIS A 99 -4.20 20.03 -5.43
C HIS A 99 -3.27 20.24 -4.23
N PHE A 100 -2.14 20.90 -4.45
CA PHE A 100 -1.20 21.29 -3.42
C PHE A 100 -1.43 22.76 -3.09
N TYR A 101 -1.71 23.08 -1.83
CA TYR A 101 -1.88 24.47 -1.40
C TYR A 101 -0.55 25.22 -1.37
N GLU A 102 0.53 24.51 -1.04
CA GLU A 102 1.88 25.06 -0.94
C GLU A 102 2.89 24.05 -1.48
N ASN A 103 3.98 24.57 -2.07
CA ASN A 103 5.15 23.80 -2.50
C ASN A 103 4.79 22.58 -3.35
N PRO A 104 4.14 22.75 -4.52
CA PRO A 104 3.89 21.64 -5.41
C PRO A 104 5.23 20.96 -5.77
N PRO A 105 5.28 19.63 -5.79
CA PRO A 105 6.45 18.90 -6.26
C PRO A 105 6.89 19.32 -7.67
N ASP A 106 8.20 19.31 -7.92
CA ASP A 106 8.74 19.37 -9.29
C ASP A 106 8.28 18.17 -10.15
N VAL A 107 8.00 17.04 -9.50
CA VAL A 107 7.49 15.82 -10.14
C VAL A 107 5.99 15.72 -9.87
N ALA A 108 5.19 15.85 -10.92
CA ALA A 108 3.75 16.14 -10.89
C ALA A 108 2.81 15.15 -10.16
N TYR A 109 3.31 14.15 -9.41
CA TYR A 109 2.48 13.15 -8.76
C TYR A 109 2.80 12.98 -7.28
N TYR A 110 1.76 13.08 -6.44
CA TYR A 110 1.84 12.91 -4.99
C TYR A 110 2.19 11.47 -4.56
N GLY A 111 1.78 10.46 -5.35
CA GLY A 111 1.83 9.06 -4.93
C GLY A 111 2.08 8.08 -6.05
N THR A 112 1.71 6.83 -5.87
CA THR A 112 1.62 5.83 -6.93
C THR A 112 0.29 5.09 -6.84
N PHE A 113 -0.22 4.66 -7.98
CA PHE A 113 -1.39 3.80 -7.99
C PHE A 113 -1.01 2.38 -7.57
N ILE A 114 -1.75 1.87 -6.61
CA ILE A 114 -1.60 0.49 -6.14
C ILE A 114 -2.80 -0.36 -6.57
N HIS A 115 -3.91 0.30 -6.90
CA HIS A 115 -5.11 -0.32 -7.40
C HIS A 115 -5.94 0.64 -8.28
N LYS A 116 -6.56 0.09 -9.32
CA LYS A 116 -7.45 0.80 -10.24
C LYS A 116 -8.56 -0.13 -10.69
N GLN A 117 -9.81 0.35 -10.68
CA GLN A 117 -10.94 -0.39 -11.22
C GLN A 117 -11.95 0.55 -11.88
N VAL A 118 -12.59 0.07 -12.93
CA VAL A 118 -13.74 0.70 -13.57
C VAL A 118 -14.86 -0.32 -13.61
N TRP A 119 -16.05 0.09 -13.22
CA TRP A 119 -17.26 -0.72 -13.22
C TRP A 119 -18.32 -0.03 -14.06
N ASP A 120 -18.96 -0.77 -14.96
CA ASP A 120 -20.11 -0.32 -15.73
C ASP A 120 -21.39 -0.61 -14.95
N CYS A 121 -22.05 0.44 -14.48
CA CYS A 121 -23.22 0.36 -13.60
C CYS A 121 -24.47 0.78 -14.36
N SER A 122 -25.44 -0.13 -14.48
CA SER A 122 -26.72 0.18 -15.12
C SER A 122 -27.90 -0.31 -14.29
N SER A 123 -29.00 0.44 -14.32
CA SER A 123 -30.28 0.00 -13.75
C SER A 123 -30.82 -1.18 -14.56
N GLU A 124 -31.27 -2.24 -13.91
CA GLU A 124 -32.00 -3.30 -14.62
C GLU A 124 -33.24 -2.69 -15.28
N LYS A 125 -33.40 -2.90 -16.61
CA LYS A 125 -34.54 -2.39 -17.39
C LYS A 125 -35.84 -3.02 -16.89
N ARG A 126 -36.47 -2.53 -15.80
CA ARG A 126 -37.80 -3.03 -15.40
C ARG A 126 -38.61 -2.32 -14.31
N ILE A 127 -38.31 -1.09 -13.90
CA ILE A 127 -39.21 -0.40 -12.95
C ILE A 127 -39.43 1.05 -13.36
N GLY A 128 -40.28 1.30 -14.37
CA GLY A 128 -40.76 2.65 -14.66
C GLY A 128 -40.75 3.07 -16.14
N LYS A 129 -40.76 4.39 -16.34
CA LYS A 129 -40.74 5.03 -17.66
C LYS A 129 -39.34 4.88 -18.28
N PRO A 130 -39.19 4.91 -19.61
CA PRO A 130 -37.89 4.83 -20.28
C PRO A 130 -36.88 5.91 -19.82
N GLU A 131 -37.37 7.02 -19.28
CA GLU A 131 -36.59 8.14 -18.74
C GLU A 131 -35.85 7.78 -17.44
N ASP A 132 -36.20 6.67 -16.78
CA ASP A 132 -35.62 6.25 -15.48
C ASP A 132 -34.37 5.35 -15.63
N HIS A 133 -33.83 5.21 -16.85
CA HIS A 133 -32.64 4.37 -17.07
C HIS A 133 -31.36 5.08 -16.60
N ILE A 134 -30.80 4.58 -15.50
CA ILE A 134 -29.55 5.10 -14.93
C ILE A 134 -28.37 4.31 -15.49
N ASN A 135 -27.36 5.04 -15.97
CA ASN A 135 -26.08 4.47 -16.40
C ASN A 135 -24.91 5.36 -15.98
N PHE A 136 -23.91 4.79 -15.30
CA PHE A 136 -22.69 5.49 -14.90
C PHE A 136 -21.51 4.52 -14.76
N TYR A 137 -20.30 5.07 -14.76
CA TYR A 137 -19.12 4.33 -14.33
C TYR A 137 -18.86 4.53 -12.85
N ARG A 138 -18.62 3.44 -12.11
CA ARG A 138 -18.01 3.50 -10.78
C ARG A 138 -16.51 3.29 -10.94
N VAL A 139 -15.72 4.28 -10.54
CA VAL A 139 -14.26 4.26 -10.59
C VAL A 139 -13.71 4.12 -9.18
N VAL A 140 -12.83 3.13 -8.98
CA VAL A 140 -12.08 2.97 -7.74
C VAL A 140 -10.60 3.21 -8.01
N SER A 141 -9.99 4.10 -7.24
CA SER A 141 -8.58 4.44 -7.32
C SER A 141 -7.97 4.30 -5.94
N VAL A 142 -6.88 3.55 -5.80
CA VAL A 142 -6.10 3.53 -4.55
C VAL A 142 -4.71 4.06 -4.84
N VAL A 143 -4.34 5.10 -4.12
CA VAL A 143 -3.08 5.83 -4.26
C VAL A 143 -2.31 5.74 -2.95
N HIS A 144 -1.04 5.32 -3.01
CA HIS A 144 -0.13 5.36 -1.89
C HIS A 144 0.77 6.59 -2.02
N GLY A 145 0.79 7.47 -1.02
CA GLY A 145 1.55 8.70 -1.05
C GLY A 145 3.06 8.47 -0.95
N VAL A 146 3.86 9.16 -1.75
CA VAL A 146 5.33 9.02 -1.70
C VAL A 146 6.02 9.96 -0.72
N ARG A 147 5.33 11.02 -0.28
CA ARG A 147 5.93 12.15 0.43
C ARG A 147 5.23 12.45 1.75
N PRO A 148 5.93 13.07 2.70
CA PRO A 148 5.30 13.59 3.91
C PRO A 148 4.16 14.56 3.63
N VAL A 149 3.06 14.40 4.36
CA VAL A 149 1.90 15.29 4.27
C VAL A 149 1.55 15.79 5.67
N ASN A 150 1.22 17.07 5.77
CA ASN A 150 0.73 17.67 7.01
C ASN A 150 -0.77 17.46 7.14
N THR A 151 -1.53 17.83 6.12
CA THR A 151 -3.00 17.75 6.15
C THR A 151 -3.52 17.34 4.79
N VAL A 152 -4.48 16.43 4.78
CA VAL A 152 -5.24 16.04 3.59
C VAL A 152 -6.67 16.51 3.78
N PHE A 153 -7.12 17.40 2.90
CA PHE A 153 -8.52 17.76 2.73
C PHE A 153 -9.13 16.91 1.63
N TYR A 154 -10.32 16.36 1.84
CA TYR A 154 -10.90 15.41 0.88
C TYR A 154 -12.42 15.47 0.82
N PHE A 155 -12.96 15.20 -0.37
CA PHE A 155 -14.40 15.15 -0.63
C PHE A 155 -15.01 13.80 -0.24
N ASP A 156 -16.32 13.65 -0.42
CA ASP A 156 -17.02 12.37 -0.26
C ASP A 156 -16.42 11.31 -1.20
N GLY A 157 -16.60 10.04 -0.84
CA GLY A 157 -16.03 8.95 -1.62
C GLY A 157 -14.53 8.74 -1.39
N ILE A 158 -13.90 9.43 -0.44
CA ILE A 158 -12.48 9.26 -0.12
C ILE A 158 -12.28 8.69 1.28
N GLU A 159 -11.48 7.62 1.36
CA GLU A 159 -10.99 7.02 2.60
C GLU A 159 -9.49 7.27 2.71
N ILE A 160 -9.05 7.88 3.81
CA ILE A 160 -7.64 8.21 4.10
C ILE A 160 -7.08 7.24 5.14
N ILE A 161 -5.84 6.81 4.93
CA ILE A 161 -5.05 5.98 5.83
C ILE A 161 -3.71 6.67 6.10
N LEU A 162 -3.28 6.67 7.36
CA LEU A 162 -1.92 7.05 7.74
C LEU A 162 -0.96 5.97 7.28
N ASP A 163 0.10 6.36 6.58
CA ASP A 163 1.05 5.42 6.02
C ASP A 163 2.50 5.92 6.20
N THR A 164 3.46 5.00 6.18
CA THR A 164 4.88 5.33 6.36
C THR A 164 5.46 5.90 5.08
N THR A 165 6.21 7.01 5.19
CA THR A 165 7.01 7.52 4.06
C THR A 165 8.41 6.92 4.08
N SER A 166 9.02 6.79 2.91
CA SER A 166 10.43 6.44 2.75
C SER A 166 11.39 7.55 3.19
N TYR A 167 10.87 8.75 3.47
CA TYR A 167 11.63 9.91 3.91
C TYR A 167 11.77 9.95 5.45
N GLN A 168 12.14 8.85 6.09
CA GLN A 168 12.48 8.87 7.51
C GLN A 168 13.98 9.18 7.67
N SER A 169 14.29 10.44 7.99
CA SER A 169 15.65 10.81 8.38
C SER A 169 15.97 10.15 9.72
N ARG A 170 17.12 9.48 9.81
CA ARG A 170 17.63 8.97 11.08
C ARG A 170 17.94 10.18 11.96
N GLN A 171 17.25 10.26 13.09
CA GLN A 171 17.54 11.09 14.27
C GLN A 171 16.71 12.38 14.38
N ASP A 172 16.02 12.48 15.54
CA ASP A 172 15.51 13.67 16.23
C ASP A 172 14.21 14.35 15.77
N HIS A 173 13.45 13.76 14.84
CA HIS A 173 12.14 14.28 14.45
C HIS A 173 10.99 13.34 14.81
N ALA A 174 9.83 13.92 15.14
CA ALA A 174 8.58 13.18 15.29
C ALA A 174 8.30 12.35 14.04
N ASP A 175 7.60 11.22 14.21
CA ASP A 175 7.26 10.31 13.11
C ASP A 175 6.71 11.10 11.91
N ILE A 176 7.40 10.98 10.77
CA ILE A 176 7.02 11.63 9.52
C ILE A 176 6.16 10.64 8.74
N TRP A 177 4.91 11.04 8.47
CA TRP A 177 3.91 10.20 7.82
C TRP A 177 3.52 10.75 6.44
N THR A 178 3.15 9.83 5.57
CA THR A 178 2.43 10.09 4.33
C THR A 178 0.98 9.64 4.51
N ALA A 179 0.16 9.89 3.50
CA ALA A 179 -1.22 9.39 3.45
C ALA A 179 -1.43 8.53 2.21
N SER A 180 -1.99 7.34 2.43
CA SER A 180 -2.58 6.52 1.38
C SER A 180 -4.07 6.76 1.34
N PHE A 181 -4.69 6.73 0.16
CA PHE A 181 -6.13 6.95 0.06
C PHE A 181 -6.79 6.11 -1.02
N LYS A 182 -8.06 5.80 -0.79
CA LYS A 182 -8.97 5.18 -1.74
C LYS A 182 -10.03 6.21 -2.13
N GLU A 183 -10.17 6.48 -3.42
CA GLU A 183 -11.28 7.25 -3.98
C GLU A 183 -12.24 6.30 -4.69
N VAL A 184 -13.53 6.40 -4.36
CA VAL A 184 -14.65 5.81 -5.10
C VAL A 184 -15.48 6.96 -5.63
N LYS A 185 -15.55 7.11 -6.95
CA LYS A 185 -16.35 8.14 -7.60
C LYS A 185 -17.21 7.58 -8.73
N TYR A 186 -18.34 8.25 -8.98
CA TYR A 186 -19.23 7.92 -10.07
C TYR A 186 -19.06 8.94 -11.20
N ILE A 187 -19.06 8.47 -12.44
CA ILE A 187 -18.78 9.29 -13.62
C ILE A 187 -19.83 9.03 -14.69
N ASP A 188 -20.42 10.08 -15.23
CA ASP A 188 -21.28 9.97 -16.41
C ASP A 188 -20.45 9.51 -17.64
N PRO A 189 -20.82 8.42 -18.32
CA PRO A 189 -20.05 7.88 -19.44
C PRO A 189 -19.93 8.85 -20.62
N LYS A 190 -20.91 9.73 -20.82
CA LYS A 190 -21.01 10.72 -21.90
C LYS A 190 -20.42 12.07 -21.51
N THR A 191 -20.88 12.65 -20.40
CA THR A 191 -20.50 14.02 -20.00
C THR A 191 -19.22 14.08 -19.20
N LYS A 192 -18.76 12.92 -18.66
CA LYS A 192 -17.60 12.79 -17.77
C LYS A 192 -17.71 13.57 -16.45
N LYS A 193 -18.89 14.09 -16.12
CA LYS A 193 -19.16 14.75 -14.85
C LYS A 193 -19.08 13.77 -13.68
N VAL A 194 -18.64 14.27 -12.54
CA VAL A 194 -18.66 13.51 -11.28
C VAL A 194 -20.08 13.51 -10.73
N LEU A 195 -20.59 12.33 -10.40
CA LEU A 195 -21.97 12.12 -9.96
C LEU A 195 -22.04 11.72 -8.48
N ARG A 196 -23.15 12.08 -7.84
CA ARG A 196 -23.60 11.47 -6.58
C ARG A 196 -24.74 10.52 -6.88
N TYR A 197 -24.61 9.26 -6.45
CA TYR A 197 -25.66 8.26 -6.61
C TYR A 197 -26.31 7.94 -5.27
N ASP A 198 -27.59 8.27 -5.14
CA ASP A 198 -28.34 8.13 -3.88
C ASP A 198 -29.09 6.78 -3.76
N GLY A 199 -28.91 5.89 -4.74
CA GLY A 199 -29.55 4.58 -4.77
C GLY A 199 -28.73 3.43 -4.21
N ARG A 200 -29.22 2.21 -4.45
CA ARG A 200 -28.54 0.97 -4.07
C ARG A 200 -27.78 0.41 -5.26
N LEU A 201 -26.64 -0.23 -5.02
CA LEU A 201 -25.87 -0.90 -6.05
C LEU A 201 -25.51 -2.34 -5.65
N ARG A 202 -25.27 -3.19 -6.64
CA ARG A 202 -24.71 -4.52 -6.48
C ARG A 202 -23.51 -4.68 -7.38
N LEU A 203 -22.36 -4.97 -6.78
CA LEU A 203 -21.14 -5.33 -7.52
C LEU A 203 -21.22 -6.78 -7.95
N GLN A 204 -21.20 -7.04 -9.25
CA GLN A 204 -21.15 -8.37 -9.82
C GLN A 204 -19.76 -8.61 -10.39
N THR A 205 -18.94 -9.34 -9.62
CA THR A 205 -17.70 -9.89 -10.15
C THR A 205 -18.05 -11.04 -11.09
N VAL A 206 -17.53 -11.00 -12.31
CA VAL A 206 -17.59 -12.17 -13.18
C VAL A 206 -16.87 -13.31 -12.45
N ASP A 207 -17.54 -14.46 -12.32
CA ASP A 207 -16.91 -15.69 -11.86
C ASP A 207 -15.83 -16.06 -12.90
N VAL A 208 -14.61 -15.52 -12.74
CA VAL A 208 -13.45 -15.87 -13.54
C VAL A 208 -12.96 -17.25 -13.07
N LYS A 209 -13.80 -18.27 -13.25
CA LYS A 209 -13.57 -19.63 -12.77
C LYS A 209 -12.66 -20.45 -13.68
N ARG A 210 -12.02 -19.89 -14.72
CA ARG A 210 -11.29 -20.72 -15.71
C ARG A 210 -9.98 -20.19 -16.25
N ASP A 211 -9.70 -18.89 -16.22
CA ASP A 211 -8.45 -18.38 -16.76
C ASP A 211 -7.61 -17.81 -15.62
N ASN A 212 -6.41 -18.36 -15.40
CA ASN A 212 -5.45 -18.01 -14.33
C ASN A 212 -4.98 -16.53 -14.33
N VAL A 213 -5.65 -15.64 -15.06
CA VAL A 213 -5.38 -14.22 -15.08
C VAL A 213 -6.16 -13.61 -13.93
N ASN A 214 -5.49 -13.25 -12.84
CA ASN A 214 -6.07 -12.42 -11.80
C ASN A 214 -6.31 -11.02 -12.40
N PRO A 215 -7.55 -10.68 -12.78
CA PRO A 215 -7.82 -9.51 -13.60
C PRO A 215 -7.82 -8.22 -12.75
N MET A 216 -7.52 -8.34 -11.45
CA MET A 216 -7.35 -7.22 -10.53
C MET A 216 -5.89 -6.75 -10.39
N ASN A 217 -4.93 -7.43 -11.03
CA ASN A 217 -3.53 -7.06 -10.86
C ASN A 217 -3.13 -5.95 -11.85
N LEU A 218 -3.00 -4.72 -11.34
CA LEU A 218 -2.44 -3.57 -12.07
C LEU A 218 -1.04 -3.85 -12.66
N PHE A 219 -0.33 -4.84 -12.09
CA PHE A 219 1.06 -5.14 -12.38
C PHE A 219 1.21 -6.39 -13.25
N THR A 220 1.67 -6.20 -14.49
CA THR A 220 2.01 -7.29 -15.40
C THR A 220 3.39 -7.85 -15.05
N PRO A 221 3.51 -9.15 -14.75
CA PRO A 221 4.80 -9.78 -14.44
C PRO A 221 5.74 -9.75 -15.66
N LEU A 222 6.99 -9.29 -15.52
CA LEU A 222 7.99 -9.32 -16.59
C LEU A 222 9.14 -10.28 -16.32
N ASP A 223 9.82 -10.13 -15.17
CA ASP A 223 10.75 -11.14 -14.63
C ASP A 223 10.48 -11.28 -13.14
N ILE A 224 10.02 -12.44 -12.71
CA ILE A 224 9.66 -12.69 -11.31
C ILE A 224 10.46 -13.85 -10.78
N PHE A 225 11.08 -13.61 -9.64
CA PHE A 225 11.69 -14.66 -8.85
C PHE A 225 10.60 -15.59 -8.31
N LYS A 226 10.61 -16.84 -8.76
CA LYS A 226 9.61 -17.84 -8.35
C LYS A 226 9.85 -18.25 -6.91
N GLU A 227 8.93 -17.87 -6.04
CA GLU A 227 8.80 -18.42 -4.69
C GLU A 227 7.92 -19.67 -4.79
N SER A 228 8.46 -20.84 -4.41
CA SER A 228 7.67 -22.07 -4.36
C SER A 228 6.89 -22.14 -3.05
N ASN A 229 5.56 -22.16 -3.12
CA ASN A 229 4.71 -22.32 -1.94
C ASN A 229 4.57 -23.82 -1.58
N PHE A 230 5.08 -24.23 -0.42
CA PHE A 230 4.85 -25.57 0.12
C PHE A 230 3.91 -25.50 1.35
N GLY A 231 2.63 -25.84 1.15
CA GLY A 231 1.72 -26.28 2.23
C GLY A 231 1.27 -25.25 3.28
N ASP A 232 0.28 -25.66 4.07
CA ASP A 232 -0.86 -24.81 4.48
C ASP A 232 -0.70 -23.99 5.78
N TYR A 233 0.42 -24.07 6.51
CA TYR A 233 0.59 -23.31 7.78
C TYR A 233 2.01 -22.80 8.08
N THR A 234 3.00 -23.19 7.28
CA THR A 234 4.36 -22.66 7.30
C THR A 234 4.77 -22.46 5.86
N TYR A 235 4.95 -21.21 5.44
CA TYR A 235 5.42 -20.88 4.09
C TYR A 235 6.90 -21.31 3.95
N GLU A 236 7.13 -22.60 3.71
CA GLU A 236 8.46 -23.06 3.32
C GLU A 236 8.73 -22.62 1.88
N ILE A 237 9.20 -21.38 1.73
CA ILE A 237 9.64 -20.84 0.45
C ILE A 237 11.10 -21.20 0.26
N SER A 238 11.38 -22.27 -0.50
CA SER A 238 12.75 -22.57 -0.92
C SER A 238 13.19 -21.60 -2.01
N GLU A 239 14.00 -20.62 -1.63
CA GLU A 239 14.65 -19.72 -2.59
C GLU A 239 15.92 -20.38 -3.13
N SER A 240 15.93 -20.75 -4.41
CA SER A 240 17.17 -21.02 -5.13
C SER A 240 17.57 -19.74 -5.83
N LEU A 241 18.50 -19.00 -5.24
CA LEU A 241 19.21 -17.93 -5.94
C LEU A 241 20.04 -18.60 -7.03
N GLY A 242 19.42 -18.80 -8.21
CA GLY A 242 20.09 -19.30 -9.42
C GLY A 242 21.40 -18.55 -9.66
N SER A 243 22.28 -19.04 -10.56
CA SER A 243 23.56 -18.38 -10.82
C SER A 243 23.36 -16.87 -11.02
N ILE A 244 23.65 -16.08 -9.98
CA ILE A 244 23.60 -14.63 -10.04
C ILE A 244 24.78 -14.29 -10.93
N GLU A 245 24.48 -14.04 -12.20
CA GLU A 245 25.46 -13.60 -13.15
C GLU A 245 25.97 -12.23 -12.70
N ASN A 246 27.26 -11.97 -12.87
CA ASN A 246 27.84 -10.66 -12.58
C ASN A 246 27.35 -9.58 -13.56
N ASN A 247 26.61 -9.97 -14.60
CA ASN A 247 26.03 -9.07 -15.56
C ASN A 247 24.61 -8.68 -15.13
N PRO A 248 24.22 -7.40 -15.25
CA PRO A 248 22.85 -7.01 -14.97
C PRO A 248 21.89 -7.67 -15.95
N LYS A 249 20.79 -8.19 -15.43
CA LYS A 249 19.63 -8.53 -16.26
C LYS A 249 18.98 -7.25 -16.75
N THR A 250 18.33 -7.32 -17.91
CA THR A 250 17.66 -6.16 -18.51
C THR A 250 16.25 -6.53 -18.93
N VAL A 251 15.28 -5.68 -18.60
CA VAL A 251 13.90 -5.80 -19.01
C VAL A 251 13.43 -4.47 -19.62
N VAL A 252 12.81 -4.55 -20.80
CA VAL A 252 12.20 -3.39 -21.46
C VAL A 252 10.80 -3.20 -20.90
N ILE A 253 10.51 -1.98 -20.45
CA ILE A 253 9.23 -1.59 -19.87
C ILE A 253 8.40 -0.85 -20.91
N ASP A 254 9.00 0.17 -21.52
CA ASP A 254 8.33 1.02 -22.50
C ASP A 254 9.34 1.67 -23.44
N THR A 255 8.85 2.43 -24.40
CA THR A 255 9.66 3.23 -25.33
C THR A 255 10.05 4.59 -24.75
N GLU A 256 9.27 5.10 -23.79
CA GLU A 256 9.48 6.39 -23.14
C GLU A 256 9.92 6.24 -21.67
N GLY A 257 10.65 7.22 -21.16
CA GLY A 257 11.03 7.31 -19.75
C GLY A 257 12.48 6.93 -19.46
N ASP A 258 12.81 6.94 -18.17
CA ASP A 258 14.18 6.75 -17.70
C ASP A 258 14.62 5.28 -17.74
N ILE A 259 15.93 5.06 -17.83
CA ILE A 259 16.53 3.73 -17.63
C ILE A 259 16.95 3.64 -16.16
N LEU A 260 16.33 2.71 -15.44
CA LEU A 260 16.61 2.45 -14.04
C LEU A 260 17.65 1.34 -13.89
N ARG A 261 18.56 1.48 -12.93
CA ARG A 261 19.43 0.41 -12.46
C ARG A 261 19.19 0.14 -10.99
N VAL A 262 18.90 -1.13 -10.65
CA VAL A 262 18.46 -1.58 -9.33
C VAL A 262 19.37 -2.66 -8.76
N GLY A 263 19.69 -2.57 -7.47
CA GLY A 263 20.48 -3.55 -6.74
C GLY A 263 22.00 -3.31 -6.84
N LYS A 264 22.77 -4.26 -6.30
CA LYS A 264 24.23 -4.22 -6.23
C LYS A 264 24.85 -5.36 -7.02
N ASP A 265 25.99 -5.06 -7.66
CA ASP A 265 26.76 -5.98 -8.48
C ASP A 265 27.77 -6.82 -7.67
N LYS A 266 28.16 -6.32 -6.49
CA LYS A 266 29.10 -6.99 -5.58
C LYS A 266 28.38 -7.63 -4.41
N PHE A 267 28.70 -8.90 -4.17
CA PHE A 267 28.21 -9.66 -3.03
C PHE A 267 29.28 -10.64 -2.52
N THR A 268 29.19 -11.00 -1.26
CA THR A 268 29.93 -12.12 -0.66
C THR A 268 29.08 -13.38 -0.66
N THR A 269 29.66 -14.55 -0.88
CA THR A 269 28.89 -15.81 -0.83
C THR A 269 28.94 -16.36 0.59
N LEU A 270 27.77 -16.69 1.15
CA LEU A 270 27.62 -17.32 2.45
C LEU A 270 26.99 -18.71 2.30
N GLY A 271 27.51 -19.67 3.05
CA GLY A 271 27.01 -21.06 3.07
C GLY A 271 27.38 -21.88 1.84
N ARG A 272 27.00 -23.16 1.87
CA ARG A 272 27.15 -24.16 0.82
C ARG A 272 25.78 -24.50 0.21
N LYS A 273 25.77 -25.28 -0.87
CA LYS A 273 24.52 -25.64 -1.57
C LYS A 273 23.59 -26.50 -0.73
N GLU A 274 24.17 -27.31 0.15
CA GLU A 274 23.49 -28.21 1.06
C GLU A 274 22.99 -27.54 2.35
N ASP A 275 23.46 -26.31 2.63
CA ASP A 275 23.08 -25.60 3.85
C ASP A 275 21.60 -25.19 3.78
N LYS A 276 20.94 -25.18 4.94
CA LYS A 276 19.55 -24.72 5.09
C LYS A 276 19.51 -23.63 6.13
N ALA A 277 19.03 -22.45 5.74
CA ALA A 277 18.78 -21.34 6.65
C ALA A 277 17.31 -21.28 7.02
N THR A 278 17.01 -20.99 8.28
CA THR A 278 15.68 -20.60 8.72
C THR A 278 15.66 -19.10 8.98
N CYS A 279 14.73 -18.38 8.36
CA CYS A 279 14.52 -16.96 8.58
C CYS A 279 13.20 -16.73 9.31
N VAL A 280 13.25 -16.00 10.41
CA VAL A 280 12.08 -15.63 11.21
C VAL A 280 11.73 -14.16 10.95
N PHE A 281 10.47 -13.87 10.64
CA PHE A 281 9.99 -12.51 10.43
C PHE A 281 10.11 -11.70 11.73
N GLN A 282 10.74 -10.53 11.68
CA GLN A 282 10.85 -9.65 12.84
C GLN A 282 9.62 -8.74 12.90
N LEU A 283 8.81 -8.90 13.96
CA LEU A 283 7.68 -8.02 14.25
C LEU A 283 8.18 -6.72 14.91
N GLU A 284 7.51 -5.60 14.62
CA GLU A 284 7.79 -4.30 15.27
C GLU A 284 7.63 -4.33 16.80
N GLU A 285 6.89 -5.30 17.34
CA GLU A 285 6.64 -5.44 18.78
C GLU A 285 7.87 -5.93 19.56
N GLU A 286 8.87 -6.51 18.88
CA GLU A 286 10.13 -6.94 19.49
C GLU A 286 11.12 -5.79 19.70
N GLY A 287 10.68 -4.56 19.41
CA GLY A 287 11.45 -3.33 19.47
C GLY A 287 11.38 -2.58 18.14
N PRO A 288 11.52 -1.24 18.13
CA PRO A 288 11.57 -0.48 16.89
C PRO A 288 12.70 -1.07 16.04
N VAL A 289 12.38 -1.54 14.83
CA VAL A 289 13.37 -1.87 13.82
C VAL A 289 13.77 -0.54 13.20
N PRO A 290 14.75 0.19 13.78
CA PRO A 290 14.87 1.65 13.62
C PRO A 290 15.47 2.03 12.26
N HIS A 291 15.46 1.09 11.33
CA HIS A 291 16.14 1.15 10.07
C HIS A 291 15.22 0.82 8.89
N LEU A 292 14.10 0.12 9.11
CA LEU A 292 13.11 -0.05 8.05
C LEU A 292 12.59 1.32 7.62
N TYR A 293 12.30 1.45 6.33
CA TYR A 293 11.83 2.68 5.69
C TYR A 293 12.80 3.88 5.76
N THR A 294 14.05 3.67 6.18
CA THR A 294 15.11 4.67 6.07
C THR A 294 15.80 4.57 4.71
N ASP A 295 16.28 5.70 4.18
CA ASP A 295 16.99 5.77 2.89
C ASP A 295 18.16 4.77 2.76
N GLU A 296 18.83 4.47 3.86
CA GLU A 296 19.96 3.51 3.89
C GLU A 296 19.52 2.06 3.68
N TYR A 297 18.26 1.76 3.99
CA TYR A 297 17.67 0.43 3.90
C TYR A 297 16.78 0.28 2.66
N LEU A 298 16.75 1.27 1.78
CA LEU A 298 16.14 1.12 0.47
C LEU A 298 17.07 0.37 -0.51
N PRO A 299 16.52 -0.28 -1.54
CA PRO A 299 17.29 -0.79 -2.66
C PRO A 299 18.22 0.28 -3.24
N GLN A 300 19.36 -0.13 -3.77
CA GLN A 300 20.22 0.79 -4.51
C GLN A 300 19.58 1.06 -5.87
N CYS A 301 19.15 2.30 -6.11
CA CYS A 301 18.56 2.71 -7.38
C CYS A 301 19.32 3.90 -7.97
N SER A 302 19.57 3.82 -9.27
CA SER A 302 20.24 4.88 -10.02
C SER A 302 19.62 5.04 -11.41
N ILE A 303 19.78 6.22 -11.98
CA ILE A 303 19.16 6.59 -13.26
C ILE A 303 20.24 6.87 -14.28
N TRP A 304 20.10 6.25 -15.45
CA TRP A 304 20.98 6.55 -16.57
C TRP A 304 20.70 7.95 -17.10
N LYS A 305 21.71 8.82 -17.10
CA LYS A 305 21.62 10.13 -17.76
C LYS A 305 22.25 10.04 -19.16
N PRO A 306 21.47 10.07 -20.25
CA PRO A 306 21.96 9.81 -21.61
C PRO A 306 23.16 10.67 -22.02
N LYS A 307 23.16 11.94 -21.61
CA LYS A 307 24.23 12.90 -21.93
C LYS A 307 25.55 12.59 -21.23
N SER A 308 25.50 12.08 -20.00
CA SER A 308 26.69 11.80 -19.20
C SER A 308 27.25 10.39 -19.41
N ARG A 309 26.42 9.46 -19.90
CA ARG A 309 26.71 8.01 -19.93
C ARG A 309 27.12 7.44 -18.56
N VAL A 310 26.66 8.09 -17.48
CA VAL A 310 26.90 7.70 -16.10
C VAL A 310 25.54 7.51 -15.42
N TYR A 311 25.49 6.56 -14.48
CA TYR A 311 24.39 6.42 -13.55
C TYR A 311 24.54 7.48 -12.46
N ASP A 312 23.55 8.36 -12.35
CA ASP A 312 23.52 9.35 -11.29
C ASP A 312 22.59 8.88 -10.17
N SER A 313 22.74 9.50 -9.00
CA SER A 313 21.71 9.60 -7.98
C SER A 313 20.34 9.82 -8.61
N SER A 314 19.34 9.08 -8.13
CA SER A 314 17.97 9.33 -8.56
C SER A 314 17.51 10.67 -7.95
N TYR A 315 17.20 11.64 -8.82
CA TYR A 315 16.51 12.89 -8.50
C TYR A 315 17.02 13.66 -7.26
N GLY A 316 18.34 13.92 -7.20
CA GLY A 316 18.93 14.82 -6.20
C GLY A 316 19.21 14.19 -4.83
N GLY A 317 18.96 12.88 -4.66
CA GLY A 317 19.41 12.14 -3.48
C GLY A 317 20.93 11.89 -3.49
N PRO A 318 21.51 11.37 -2.41
CA PRO A 318 22.87 10.82 -2.45
C PRO A 318 22.96 9.69 -3.48
N VAL A 319 24.12 9.55 -4.13
CA VAL A 319 24.37 8.58 -5.22
C VAL A 319 23.98 7.17 -4.80
N GLY A 320 23.20 6.50 -5.65
CA GLY A 320 22.77 5.12 -5.44
C GLY A 320 21.59 4.93 -4.49
N LYS A 321 20.88 5.98 -4.06
CA LYS A 321 19.67 5.82 -3.24
C LYS A 321 18.40 6.00 -4.06
N VAL A 322 17.36 5.23 -3.70
CA VAL A 322 15.98 5.43 -4.16
C VAL A 322 15.51 6.81 -3.72
N SER A 323 15.11 7.65 -4.67
CA SER A 323 14.45 8.90 -4.33
C SER A 323 13.05 8.61 -3.83
N GLY A 324 12.77 8.95 -2.57
CA GLY A 324 11.40 8.98 -2.05
C GLY A 324 10.45 9.88 -2.85
N ASN A 325 10.98 10.74 -3.74
CA ASN A 325 10.15 11.53 -4.66
C ASN A 325 9.62 10.74 -5.86
N CYS A 326 10.20 9.58 -6.15
CA CYS A 326 9.94 8.84 -7.39
C CYS A 326 9.50 7.40 -7.16
N PHE A 327 9.60 6.90 -5.93
CA PHE A 327 9.16 5.56 -5.59
C PHE A 327 8.39 5.54 -4.27
N SER A 328 7.24 4.88 -4.30
CA SER A 328 6.49 4.47 -3.11
C SER A 328 7.08 3.19 -2.56
N VAL A 329 7.33 3.15 -1.25
CA VAL A 329 7.70 1.89 -0.57
C VAL A 329 6.42 1.22 -0.10
N MET A 330 5.96 0.22 -0.83
CA MET A 330 4.69 -0.45 -0.58
C MET A 330 4.73 -1.44 0.58
N ASN A 331 5.90 -2.05 0.77
CA ASN A 331 6.12 -3.04 1.81
C ASN A 331 7.62 -3.12 2.11
N GLN A 332 7.97 -3.20 3.39
CA GLN A 332 9.27 -3.70 3.81
C GLN A 332 9.14 -4.75 4.88
N GLU A 333 9.96 -5.78 4.74
CA GLU A 333 10.04 -6.87 5.67
C GLU A 333 11.48 -7.05 6.10
N LEU A 334 11.69 -7.28 7.39
CA LEU A 334 12.97 -7.73 7.92
C LEU A 334 12.82 -9.12 8.51
N TRP A 335 13.78 -9.97 8.18
CA TRP A 335 13.82 -11.35 8.63
C TRP A 335 15.20 -11.63 9.22
N LYS A 336 15.23 -12.25 10.40
CA LYS A 336 16.45 -12.73 11.04
C LYS A 336 16.68 -14.18 10.66
N CYS A 337 17.79 -14.45 10.00
CA CYS A 337 18.13 -15.75 9.45
C CYS A 337 19.26 -16.41 10.23
N PHE A 338 19.18 -17.73 10.38
CA PHE A 338 20.23 -18.54 10.98
C PHE A 338 20.39 -19.86 10.23
N PHE A 339 21.61 -20.35 10.16
CA PHE A 339 21.95 -21.68 9.63
C PHE A 339 23.11 -22.27 10.41
N GLU A 340 23.20 -23.60 10.41
CA GLU A 340 24.29 -24.33 11.05
C GLU A 340 25.33 -24.73 10.00
N THR A 341 26.60 -24.59 10.33
CA THR A 341 27.70 -25.04 9.47
C THR A 341 28.77 -25.72 10.30
N THR A 342 29.44 -26.72 9.72
CA THR A 342 30.55 -27.42 10.39
C THR A 342 31.86 -26.73 10.05
N GLU A 343 32.50 -26.15 11.06
CA GLU A 343 33.83 -25.54 10.95
C GLU A 343 34.87 -26.41 11.65
N THR A 344 36.12 -26.34 11.18
CA THR A 344 37.24 -27.04 11.83
C THR A 344 37.90 -26.09 12.82
N THR A 345 37.96 -26.46 14.10
CA THR A 345 38.66 -25.68 15.12
C THR A 345 40.16 -25.62 14.83
N LYS A 346 40.88 -24.74 15.53
CA LYS A 346 42.35 -24.69 15.46
C LYS A 346 43.04 -26.03 15.79
N GLU A 347 42.35 -26.92 16.51
CA GLU A 347 42.81 -28.27 16.88
C GLU A 347 42.46 -29.34 15.83
N GLY A 348 41.85 -28.98 14.70
CA GLY A 348 41.43 -29.94 13.68
C GLY A 348 40.10 -30.65 13.99
N ARG A 349 39.40 -30.27 15.07
CA ARG A 349 38.13 -30.90 15.46
C ARG A 349 36.95 -30.23 14.74
N PRO A 350 36.01 -30.98 14.14
CA PRO A 350 34.79 -30.39 13.59
C PRO A 350 33.92 -29.83 14.73
N THR A 351 33.32 -28.68 14.53
CA THR A 351 32.38 -28.05 15.46
C THR A 351 31.26 -27.40 14.68
N THR A 352 30.02 -27.63 15.11
CA THR A 352 28.85 -26.97 14.54
C THR A 352 28.78 -25.55 15.07
N VAL A 353 28.84 -24.58 14.16
CA VAL A 353 28.72 -23.16 14.45
C VAL A 353 27.43 -22.66 13.84
N GLN A 354 26.59 -22.01 14.66
CA GLN A 354 25.42 -21.29 14.16
C GLN A 354 25.86 -19.93 13.63
N LYS A 355 25.51 -19.63 12.39
CA LYS A 355 25.75 -18.34 11.75
C LYS A 355 24.43 -17.60 11.58
N THR A 356 24.48 -16.28 11.72
CA THR A 356 23.32 -15.39 11.57
C THR A 356 23.53 -14.39 10.43
N PHE A 357 22.44 -14.01 9.80
CA PHE A 357 22.38 -12.95 8.79
C PHE A 357 20.95 -12.38 8.74
N HIS A 358 20.75 -11.30 7.99
CA HIS A 358 19.43 -10.72 7.78
C HIS A 358 18.99 -10.86 6.33
N ARG A 359 17.68 -10.98 6.14
CA ARG A 359 16.99 -10.89 4.85
C ARG A 359 16.02 -9.72 4.90
N ARG A 360 16.20 -8.76 4.01
CA ARG A 360 15.27 -7.65 3.77
C ARG A 360 14.49 -7.94 2.51
N VAL A 361 13.17 -7.71 2.55
CA VAL A 361 12.35 -7.63 1.35
C VAL A 361 11.88 -6.19 1.22
N THR A 362 12.04 -5.59 0.06
CA THR A 362 11.53 -4.24 -0.20
C THR A 362 10.75 -4.22 -1.50
N GLU A 363 9.51 -3.77 -1.42
CA GLU A 363 8.65 -3.54 -2.59
C GLU A 363 8.52 -2.05 -2.87
N LEU A 364 8.87 -1.66 -4.09
CA LEU A 364 8.82 -0.30 -4.60
C LEU A 364 7.84 -0.22 -5.77
N VAL A 365 7.11 0.88 -5.89
CA VAL A 365 6.34 1.24 -7.08
C VAL A 365 6.82 2.59 -7.56
N GLY A 366 7.20 2.70 -8.83
CA GLY A 366 7.70 3.94 -9.42
C GLY A 366 6.57 4.91 -9.76
N ALA A 367 6.76 6.21 -9.50
CA ALA A 367 5.84 7.31 -9.84
C ALA A 367 6.23 8.04 -11.14
N ILE A 368 7.22 7.51 -11.87
CA ILE A 368 7.85 8.12 -13.03
C ILE A 368 7.77 7.20 -14.25
N PRO A 369 7.76 7.72 -15.48
CA PRO A 369 7.92 6.92 -16.68
C PRO A 369 9.25 6.16 -16.70
N VAL A 370 9.22 4.87 -17.01
CA VAL A 370 10.41 4.01 -17.09
C VAL A 370 10.40 3.30 -18.43
N SER A 371 11.50 3.42 -19.18
CA SER A 371 11.67 2.72 -20.45
C SER A 371 12.33 1.34 -20.27
N LYS A 372 13.29 1.24 -19.35
CA LYS A 372 14.10 0.03 -19.15
C LYS A 372 14.51 -0.13 -17.70
N VAL A 373 14.58 -1.37 -17.21
CA VAL A 373 15.18 -1.70 -15.91
C VAL A 373 16.37 -2.63 -16.12
N GLU A 374 17.51 -2.24 -15.57
CA GLU A 374 18.68 -3.10 -15.37
C GLU A 374 18.76 -3.48 -13.90
N TYR A 375 19.01 -4.74 -13.58
CA TYR A 375 19.07 -5.15 -12.17
C TYR A 375 20.01 -6.30 -11.90
N PHE A 376 20.45 -6.34 -10.65
CA PHE A 376 21.33 -7.38 -10.10
C PHE A 376 20.61 -8.15 -8.98
N GLY A 377 21.07 -9.38 -8.74
CA GLY A 377 20.60 -10.19 -7.61
C GLY A 377 19.13 -10.64 -7.72
N ALA A 378 18.48 -10.76 -6.56
CA ALA A 378 17.11 -11.25 -6.43
C ALA A 378 16.09 -10.11 -6.54
N VAL A 379 15.97 -9.55 -7.75
CA VAL A 379 14.99 -8.52 -8.07
C VAL A 379 13.91 -9.09 -8.96
N SER A 380 12.65 -8.87 -8.60
CA SER A 380 11.48 -9.12 -9.44
C SER A 380 10.96 -7.80 -9.99
N VAL A 381 10.55 -7.79 -11.25
CA VAL A 381 10.08 -6.62 -11.99
C VAL A 381 8.70 -6.90 -12.58
N TRP A 382 7.78 -5.98 -12.31
CA TRP A 382 6.50 -5.89 -12.98
C TRP A 382 6.39 -4.55 -13.71
N LYS A 383 5.65 -4.54 -14.81
CA LYS A 383 5.26 -3.33 -15.52
C LYS A 383 3.83 -2.95 -15.16
N TYR A 384 3.55 -1.66 -15.13
CA TYR A 384 2.17 -1.17 -15.08
C TYR A 384 1.99 0.12 -15.86
N LYS A 385 0.74 0.41 -16.27
CA LYS A 385 0.41 1.64 -16.99
C LYS A 385 0.27 2.82 -16.03
N LEU A 386 1.22 3.76 -16.11
CA LEU A 386 1.25 4.97 -15.28
C LEU A 386 0.18 5.97 -15.74
N ASN A 387 0.10 6.20 -17.05
CA ASN A 387 -0.88 7.06 -17.72
C ASN A 387 -1.17 6.54 -19.14
N SER A 388 -1.97 7.27 -19.93
CA SER A 388 -2.29 6.87 -21.31
C SER A 388 -1.07 6.67 -22.22
N LYS A 389 0.06 7.34 -21.94
CA LYS A 389 1.25 7.43 -22.81
C LYS A 389 2.47 6.64 -22.32
N SER A 390 2.53 6.33 -21.04
CA SER A 390 3.74 5.79 -20.41
C SER A 390 3.44 4.72 -19.38
N SER A 391 4.43 3.86 -19.19
CA SER A 391 4.45 2.82 -18.18
C SER A 391 5.48 3.11 -17.10
N SER A 392 5.29 2.49 -15.95
CA SER A 392 6.27 2.48 -14.88
C SER A 392 6.42 1.06 -14.35
N VAL A 393 7.12 0.91 -13.22
CA VAL A 393 7.51 -0.39 -12.68
C VAL A 393 7.12 -0.57 -11.23
N ARG A 394 6.82 -1.82 -10.89
CA ARG A 394 6.92 -2.31 -9.52
C ARG A 394 8.14 -3.21 -9.43
N ILE A 395 8.88 -3.07 -8.34
CA ILE A 395 10.13 -3.76 -8.08
C ILE A 395 10.01 -4.43 -6.71
N LYS A 396 10.41 -5.70 -6.60
CA LYS A 396 10.60 -6.38 -5.31
C LYS A 396 12.04 -6.82 -5.24
N GLU A 397 12.80 -6.30 -4.28
CA GLU A 397 14.18 -6.71 -4.00
C GLU A 397 14.20 -7.60 -2.77
N ILE A 398 14.85 -8.76 -2.88
CA ILE A 398 15.26 -9.59 -1.75
C ILE A 398 16.76 -9.35 -1.53
N TYR A 399 17.11 -8.75 -0.40
CA TYR A 399 18.46 -8.32 -0.08
C TYR A 399 18.93 -8.99 1.21
N TYR A 400 19.98 -9.80 1.12
CA TYR A 400 20.61 -10.45 2.26
C TYR A 400 21.85 -9.67 2.70
N TYR A 401 22.10 -9.60 4.01
CA TYR A 401 23.29 -8.93 4.54
C TYR A 401 23.77 -9.48 5.89
N HIS A 402 25.04 -9.22 6.22
CA HIS A 402 25.62 -9.60 7.51
C HIS A 402 25.02 -8.81 8.67
N GLN A 403 24.82 -9.45 9.83
CA GLN A 403 24.27 -8.80 11.02
C GLN A 403 25.03 -7.53 11.44
N ASP A 404 26.35 -7.52 11.27
CA ASP A 404 27.21 -6.41 11.70
C ASP A 404 27.44 -5.35 10.61
N ASN A 405 27.00 -5.61 9.37
CA ASN A 405 27.21 -4.69 8.25
C ASN A 405 26.13 -4.85 7.16
N PHE A 406 25.16 -3.96 7.15
CA PHE A 406 24.07 -3.97 6.16
C PHE A 406 24.49 -3.53 4.75
N HIS A 407 25.66 -2.89 4.62
CA HIS A 407 26.19 -2.53 3.31
C HIS A 407 26.84 -3.70 2.58
N ASP A 408 27.23 -4.76 3.29
CA ASP A 408 27.81 -5.96 2.70
C ASP A 408 26.68 -6.92 2.26
N GLN A 409 26.36 -6.87 0.97
CA GLN A 409 25.36 -7.77 0.40
C GLN A 409 25.92 -9.19 0.40
N ILE A 410 25.12 -10.14 0.90
CA ILE A 410 25.45 -11.55 0.82
C ILE A 410 24.59 -12.25 -0.22
N ARG A 411 25.13 -13.34 -0.75
CA ARG A 411 24.40 -14.37 -1.48
C ARG A 411 24.43 -15.63 -0.64
N PHE A 412 23.29 -16.05 -0.13
CA PHE A 412 23.19 -17.36 0.52
C PHE A 412 23.13 -18.45 -0.55
N ASN A 413 24.07 -19.41 -0.50
CA ASN A 413 24.20 -20.47 -1.51
C ASN A 413 23.32 -21.71 -1.22
N GLY A 414 22.67 -21.74 -0.06
CA GLY A 414 21.79 -22.83 0.37
C GLY A 414 20.31 -22.55 0.16
N ALA A 415 19.46 -23.38 0.76
CA ALA A 415 18.01 -23.17 0.77
C ALA A 415 17.57 -22.33 1.98
N VAL A 416 16.65 -21.40 1.77
CA VAL A 416 16.06 -20.61 2.85
C VAL A 416 14.67 -21.16 3.18
N THR A 417 14.28 -21.17 4.45
CA THR A 417 12.94 -21.47 4.95
C THR A 417 12.41 -20.27 5.71
N LEU A 418 11.26 -19.74 5.32
CA LEU A 418 10.66 -18.55 5.95
C LEU A 418 9.62 -18.95 7.01
N LYS A 419 9.76 -18.42 8.23
CA LYS A 419 8.81 -18.62 9.33
C LYS A 419 8.18 -17.29 9.69
N ARG A 420 6.89 -17.14 9.36
CA ARG A 420 6.08 -16.00 9.76
C ARG A 420 5.27 -16.39 11.01
N PRO A 421 5.38 -15.64 12.13
CA PRO A 421 4.56 -15.89 13.29
C PRO A 421 3.08 -15.63 12.94
N TYR A 422 2.16 -16.30 13.64
CA TYR A 422 0.73 -16.01 13.51
C TYR A 422 0.49 -14.57 13.96
N LYS A 423 0.08 -13.71 13.03
CA LYS A 423 -0.21 -12.32 13.32
C LYS A 423 -1.60 -12.25 13.91
N GLN A 424 -1.72 -11.85 15.17
CA GLN A 424 -3.01 -11.37 15.67
C GLN A 424 -3.31 -10.05 14.97
N GLU A 425 -4.39 -10.01 14.20
CA GLU A 425 -4.89 -8.76 13.63
C GLU A 425 -5.32 -7.86 14.78
N LYS A 426 -4.47 -6.89 15.13
CA LYS A 426 -4.88 -5.83 16.05
C LYS A 426 -5.91 -4.98 15.32
N ILE A 427 -7.16 -5.02 15.79
CA ILE A 427 -8.22 -4.13 15.33
C ILE A 427 -7.77 -2.71 15.65
N GLN A 428 -7.47 -1.93 14.62
CA GLN A 428 -7.10 -0.54 14.80
C GLN A 428 -8.32 0.35 14.81
N LYS A 429 -8.26 1.37 15.66
CA LYS A 429 -9.36 2.31 15.89
C LYS A 429 -9.39 3.36 14.78
N GLN A 430 -10.59 3.65 14.29
CA GLN A 430 -10.86 4.80 13.44
C GLN A 430 -10.77 6.09 14.26
N GLU A 431 -9.96 7.03 13.77
CA GLU A 431 -9.85 8.37 14.36
C GLU A 431 -10.88 9.33 13.74
N ASP A 432 -11.21 10.42 14.44
CA ASP A 432 -12.31 11.32 14.09
C ASP A 432 -11.93 12.29 12.95
N ALA A 433 -12.83 12.58 12.01
CA ALA A 433 -12.58 13.53 10.91
C ALA A 433 -13.16 14.92 11.26
N PHE A 434 -12.57 15.98 10.71
CA PHE A 434 -13.04 17.35 10.93
C PHE A 434 -13.67 17.93 9.67
N PHE A 435 -14.71 18.75 9.84
CA PHE A 435 -15.36 19.46 8.73
C PHE A 435 -14.75 20.84 8.52
N TYR A 436 -14.60 21.19 7.26
CA TYR A 436 -14.11 22.47 6.80
C TYR A 436 -15.06 23.03 5.75
N LYS A 437 -15.14 24.36 5.69
CA LYS A 437 -15.75 25.07 4.58
C LYS A 437 -14.67 25.41 3.57
N TYR A 438 -14.91 25.04 2.31
CA TYR A 438 -13.98 25.33 1.22
C TYR A 438 -14.59 26.33 0.23
N ASN A 439 -13.75 27.12 -0.43
CA ASN A 439 -14.18 28.07 -1.45
C ASN A 439 -13.99 27.46 -2.84
N SER A 440 -15.09 27.06 -3.49
CA SER A 440 -15.07 26.49 -4.85
C SER A 440 -14.62 27.48 -5.92
N ALA A 441 -14.80 28.79 -5.70
CA ALA A 441 -14.37 29.83 -6.63
C ALA A 441 -12.87 30.15 -6.54
N VAL A 442 -12.23 29.87 -5.40
CA VAL A 442 -10.80 30.17 -5.16
C VAL A 442 -10.10 28.95 -4.59
N ILE A 443 -9.69 28.06 -5.49
CA ILE A 443 -9.09 26.76 -5.17
C ILE A 443 -7.86 26.87 -4.25
N SER A 444 -7.09 27.95 -4.36
CA SER A 444 -5.87 28.19 -3.58
C SER A 444 -6.11 28.61 -2.12
N VAL A 445 -7.35 28.93 -1.74
CA VAL A 445 -7.67 29.34 -0.37
C VAL A 445 -7.82 28.10 0.51
N TYR A 446 -7.06 28.07 1.61
CA TYR A 446 -7.14 27.01 2.61
C TYR A 446 -8.57 26.86 3.15
N PRO A 447 -9.06 25.61 3.35
CA PRO A 447 -10.34 25.38 3.99
C PRO A 447 -10.33 25.90 5.44
N VAL A 448 -11.45 26.49 5.86
CA VAL A 448 -11.60 27.04 7.22
C VAL A 448 -12.41 26.06 8.06
N ILE A 449 -11.91 25.73 9.27
CA ILE A 449 -12.59 24.84 10.21
C ILE A 449 -13.98 25.39 10.51
N ILE A 450 -14.99 24.51 10.53
CA ILE A 450 -16.32 24.86 11.02
C ILE A 450 -16.32 24.60 12.53
N ASP A 451 -16.28 25.66 13.34
CA ASP A 451 -16.14 25.58 14.80
C ASP A 451 -17.14 24.61 15.45
N GLY A 452 -16.63 23.76 16.36
CA GLY A 452 -17.45 22.95 17.26
C GLY A 452 -18.04 21.64 16.70
N MET A 453 -17.67 21.20 15.49
CA MET A 453 -18.21 19.96 14.89
C MET A 453 -17.13 18.93 14.55
N ALA A 454 -16.38 18.45 15.55
CA ALA A 454 -15.75 17.14 15.39
C ALA A 454 -16.86 16.08 15.36
N LYS A 455 -17.04 15.38 14.24
CA LYS A 455 -17.88 14.19 14.20
C LYS A 455 -17.01 13.01 13.85
N LYS A 456 -17.32 11.86 14.45
CA LYS A 456 -16.84 10.59 13.91
C LYS A 456 -17.27 10.50 12.44
N PRO A 457 -16.37 10.14 11.51
CA PRO A 457 -16.82 9.72 10.20
C PRO A 457 -17.88 8.63 10.43
N VAL A 458 -19.09 8.90 9.93
CA VAL A 458 -20.25 8.07 10.25
C VAL A 458 -20.02 6.68 9.67
N LYS A 459 -20.37 5.66 10.46
CA LYS A 459 -20.08 4.25 10.20
C LYS A 459 -20.56 3.82 8.82
N GLU A 460 -19.66 3.11 8.16
CA GLU A 460 -19.81 2.28 6.97
C GLU A 460 -21.17 1.58 6.87
N ARG A 461 -21.84 1.67 5.70
CA ARG A 461 -22.82 0.66 5.30
C ARG A 461 -22.10 -0.67 5.02
N ILE A 462 -21.97 -1.51 6.03
CA ILE A 462 -21.70 -2.94 5.81
C ILE A 462 -23.00 -3.54 5.27
N ASN A 463 -23.14 -3.62 3.94
CA ASN A 463 -23.90 -4.67 3.21
C ASN A 463 -24.07 -4.32 1.71
N PRO A 464 -23.09 -4.59 0.84
CA PRO A 464 -23.42 -5.27 -0.40
C PRO A 464 -23.69 -6.73 0.00
N THR A 465 -24.94 -7.18 -0.09
CA THR A 465 -25.22 -8.63 -0.06
C THR A 465 -24.50 -9.27 -1.25
N TYR A 466 -23.32 -9.84 -0.99
CA TYR A 466 -22.66 -10.74 -1.93
C TYR A 466 -23.50 -12.00 -2.00
N TYR A 467 -24.35 -12.11 -3.01
CA TYR A 467 -24.93 -13.40 -3.36
C TYR A 467 -23.83 -14.20 -4.05
N GLN A 468 -23.09 -15.00 -3.30
CA GLN A 468 -22.39 -16.15 -3.89
C GLN A 468 -23.47 -17.00 -4.56
N GLY A 469 -23.40 -17.13 -5.90
CA GLY A 469 -24.36 -17.88 -6.69
C GLY A 469 -24.68 -19.21 -6.01
N GLY A 470 -25.97 -19.42 -5.75
CA GLY A 470 -26.48 -20.52 -4.96
C GLY A 470 -25.88 -21.86 -5.40
N GLY A 471 -25.47 -22.64 -4.41
CA GLY A 471 -25.17 -24.05 -4.58
C GLY A 471 -26.35 -24.70 -5.32
N GLY A 472 -26.07 -25.18 -6.52
CA GLY A 472 -26.97 -26.07 -7.22
C GLY A 472 -27.25 -27.25 -6.30
N GLY A 473 -28.49 -27.33 -5.81
CA GLY A 473 -29.02 -28.53 -5.18
C GLY A 473 -29.07 -29.64 -6.22
N GLY A 474 -27.93 -30.31 -6.40
CA GLY A 474 -27.86 -31.61 -7.06
C GLY A 474 -28.39 -32.65 -6.10
N GLY A 475 -29.71 -32.91 -6.17
CA GLY A 475 -30.30 -34.09 -5.58
C GLY A 475 -29.68 -35.33 -6.21
N SER A 476 -28.84 -36.03 -5.44
CA SER A 476 -28.49 -37.42 -5.70
C SER A 476 -28.83 -38.21 -4.45
N SER A 477 -29.99 -38.86 -4.51
CA SER A 477 -30.44 -39.89 -3.61
C SER A 477 -29.54 -41.13 -3.75
N TYR A 478 -28.76 -41.43 -2.71
CA TYR A 478 -28.17 -42.75 -2.48
C TYR A 478 -28.67 -43.32 -1.14
N PRO A 479 -28.91 -44.65 -1.06
CA PRO A 479 -29.59 -45.26 0.06
C PRO A 479 -28.68 -45.41 1.28
N SER A 480 -29.34 -45.38 2.42
CA SER A 480 -28.83 -45.67 3.75
C SER A 480 -28.04 -46.99 3.79
N SER A 481 -26.83 -46.93 4.32
CA SER A 481 -26.20 -48.09 4.95
C SER A 481 -25.58 -47.67 6.28
N ARG A 482 -25.88 -48.52 7.27
CA ARG A 482 -25.50 -48.44 8.68
C ARG A 482 -23.99 -48.42 8.84
N GLY A 483 -23.48 -47.61 9.76
CA GLY A 483 -22.08 -47.67 10.18
C GLY A 483 -21.88 -46.91 11.48
N SER A 484 -21.63 -47.67 12.54
CA SER A 484 -21.46 -47.29 13.93
C SER A 484 -20.29 -46.35 14.22
N GLY A 485 -20.51 -45.44 15.19
CA GLY A 485 -19.56 -45.18 16.28
C GLY A 485 -18.39 -44.24 15.99
N LEU A 486 -18.41 -43.05 16.59
CA LEU A 486 -17.59 -42.71 17.76
C LEU A 486 -17.80 -41.23 18.09
N SER A 487 -18.31 -41.01 19.30
CA SER A 487 -18.49 -39.72 19.95
C SER A 487 -17.15 -39.16 20.39
N TRP A 488 -16.82 -37.92 20.02
CA TRP A 488 -15.80 -37.12 20.67
C TRP A 488 -16.46 -35.82 21.14
N SER A 489 -16.86 -35.83 22.40
CA SER A 489 -17.29 -34.63 23.13
C SER A 489 -16.05 -33.81 23.50
N TRP A 490 -16.08 -32.53 23.17
CA TRP A 490 -15.14 -31.53 23.69
C TRP A 490 -15.45 -31.25 25.16
N MET A 491 -14.46 -31.48 26.03
CA MET A 491 -14.51 -31.13 27.44
C MET A 491 -13.69 -29.85 27.64
N MET A 492 -14.39 -28.73 27.84
CA MET A 492 -13.83 -27.50 28.39
C MET A 492 -13.43 -27.77 29.85
N CYS A 493 -12.15 -27.64 30.19
CA CYS A 493 -11.70 -27.52 31.57
C CYS A 493 -11.18 -26.11 31.81
N CYS A 494 -11.91 -25.36 32.65
CA CYS A 494 -11.39 -24.24 33.41
C CYS A 494 -10.50 -24.81 34.52
N PHE A 495 -9.28 -24.28 34.71
CA PHE A 495 -8.55 -24.40 35.97
C PHE A 495 -7.61 -23.20 36.17
N ILE A 496 -7.98 -22.34 37.13
CA ILE A 496 -7.10 -21.56 37.99
C ILE A 496 -7.53 -21.97 39.41
N PRO A 497 -6.62 -22.46 40.27
CA PRO A 497 -5.99 -21.63 41.31
C PRO A 497 -4.50 -21.97 41.49
N ASP A 498 -3.60 -21.00 41.65
CA ASP A 498 -3.29 -20.18 42.83
C ASP A 498 -2.18 -20.77 43.74
N LEU A 499 -1.26 -19.88 44.09
CA LEU A 499 -0.31 -19.86 45.22
C LEU A 499 0.78 -20.94 45.45
N SER A 500 2.00 -20.38 45.55
CA SER A 500 3.02 -20.58 46.61
C SER A 500 4.19 -21.57 46.42
N ASN A 501 5.39 -20.98 46.50
CA ASN A 501 6.68 -21.46 47.02
C ASN A 501 7.29 -22.78 46.52
N CYS A 502 8.50 -22.70 45.93
CA CYS A 502 9.73 -23.20 46.57
C CYS A 502 10.97 -23.07 45.65
N PHE A 503 12.04 -22.50 46.23
CA PHE A 503 13.45 -22.40 45.85
C PHE A 503 13.90 -21.51 44.68
#